data_AF-A0A7C5MDR9-F1
#
_entry.id   AF-A0A7C5MDR9-F1
#
_cell.length_a   1.000
_cell.length_b   1.000
_cell.length_c   1.000
_cell.angle_alpha   90.00
_cell.angle_beta   90.00
_cell.angle_gamma   90.00
#
_symmetry.space_group_name_H-M   'P 1'
#
loop_
_entity.id
_entity.type
_entity.pdbx_description
1 polymer ?
#
loop_
_entity_poly.entity_id
_entity_poly.type
_entity_poly.pdbx_seq_one_letter_code
_entity_poly.pdbx_strand_id
1 'polypeptide(L)'
;MSTNEEKKVRVQIEYNGLKHSVEGSVEETIKEVITFLSKVCPTYDVASKIIYAPNYIEILNDLSEIVNLTPNGELILLKQIPSTDEAIGVLLLAVEVAYKLGKRKTNALSAEELTKILGKAEKTIRNTIAEMIKAGLIERIEKGTYHITIVGVKEVSEFIKMLKETSEDKQK
;
A
#
# COMPACT_ATOMS: atom_id res chain seq x y z
N MET A 1 -29.42 24.38 20.99
CA MET A 1 -29.48 23.42 19.87
C MET A 1 -28.45 23.87 18.86
N SER A 2 -27.30 23.22 18.81
CA SER A 2 -26.23 23.59 17.87
C SER A 2 -26.45 22.81 16.58
N THR A 3 -26.79 23.52 15.50
CA THR A 3 -26.92 22.96 14.15
C THR A 3 -25.53 22.58 13.65
N ASN A 4 -25.28 21.29 13.51
CA ASN A 4 -24.07 20.73 12.90
C ASN A 4 -24.15 21.08 11.40
N GLU A 5 -23.43 22.11 10.95
CA GLU A 5 -23.30 22.40 9.52
C GLU A 5 -22.54 21.24 8.87
N GLU A 6 -23.23 20.45 8.04
CA GLU A 6 -22.60 19.40 7.24
C GLU A 6 -21.53 20.03 6.35
N LYS A 7 -20.26 19.71 6.62
CA LYS A 7 -19.11 20.21 5.87
C LYS A 7 -19.22 19.74 4.42
N LYS A 8 -19.37 20.69 3.51
CA LYS A 8 -19.40 20.44 2.07
C LYS A 8 -18.00 20.45 1.49
N VAL A 9 -17.79 19.60 0.48
CA VAL A 9 -16.56 19.54 -0.30
C VAL A 9 -16.89 19.93 -1.73
N ARG A 10 -16.06 20.78 -2.33
CA ARG A 10 -16.14 21.15 -3.74
C ARG A 10 -14.93 20.60 -4.48
N VAL A 11 -15.17 19.96 -5.63
CA VAL A 11 -14.11 19.45 -6.52
C VAL A 11 -14.36 19.96 -7.93
N GLN A 12 -13.28 20.40 -8.59
CA GLN A 12 -13.26 20.75 -10.00
C GLN A 12 -12.35 19.79 -10.75
N ILE A 13 -12.88 19.19 -11.82
CA ILE A 13 -12.20 18.21 -12.67
C ILE A 13 -12.10 18.80 -14.07
N GLU A 14 -10.89 18.80 -14.64
CA GLU A 14 -10.64 19.19 -16.01
C GLU A 14 -9.91 18.06 -16.75
N TYR A 15 -10.46 17.60 -17.87
CA TYR A 15 -9.88 16.54 -18.70
C TYR A 15 -10.07 16.86 -20.17
N ASN A 16 -8.97 17.02 -20.93
CA ASN A 16 -9.00 17.37 -22.36
C ASN A 16 -9.93 18.55 -22.69
N GLY A 17 -9.97 19.57 -21.82
CA GLY A 17 -10.83 20.74 -21.98
C GLY A 17 -12.29 20.56 -21.51
N LEU A 18 -12.71 19.35 -21.10
CA LEU A 18 -13.98 19.13 -20.41
C LEU A 18 -13.84 19.54 -18.95
N LYS A 19 -14.73 20.42 -18.48
CA LYS A 19 -14.77 20.88 -17.09
C LYS A 19 -16.01 20.36 -16.39
N HIS A 20 -15.83 19.85 -15.18
CA HIS A 20 -16.91 19.41 -14.31
C HIS A 20 -16.65 19.91 -12.89
N SER A 21 -17.70 20.34 -12.20
CA SER A 21 -17.62 20.80 -10.82
C SER A 21 -18.73 20.14 -10.02
N VAL A 22 -18.36 19.55 -8.88
CA VAL A 22 -19.31 18.97 -7.93
C VAL A 22 -19.10 19.62 -6.56
N GLU A 23 -20.19 19.83 -5.85
CA GLU A 23 -20.19 20.27 -4.45
C GLU A 23 -21.28 19.54 -3.68
N GLY A 24 -20.91 18.89 -2.58
CA GLY A 24 -21.85 18.11 -1.77
C GLY A 24 -21.18 17.55 -0.53
N SER A 25 -21.79 16.53 0.06
CA SER A 25 -21.13 15.74 1.09
C SER A 25 -19.88 15.05 0.52
N VAL A 26 -19.01 14.54 1.39
CA VAL A 26 -17.81 13.79 0.98
C VAL A 26 -18.20 12.59 0.10
N GLU A 27 -19.23 11.84 0.51
CA GLU A 27 -19.69 10.65 -0.22
C GLU A 27 -20.31 10.98 -1.58
N GLU A 28 -21.13 12.03 -1.64
CA GLU A 28 -21.72 12.51 -2.90
C GLU A 28 -20.64 12.98 -3.88
N THR A 29 -19.66 13.72 -3.36
CA THR A 29 -18.55 14.27 -4.16
C THR A 29 -17.68 13.16 -4.74
N ILE A 30 -17.34 12.14 -3.94
CA ILE A 30 -16.56 10.98 -4.41
C ILE A 30 -17.31 10.23 -5.52
N LYS A 31 -18.62 9.97 -5.31
CA LYS A 31 -19.44 9.25 -6.28
C LYS A 31 -19.51 9.95 -7.63
N GLU A 32 -19.66 11.27 -7.62
CA GLU A 32 -19.75 12.06 -8.86
C GLU A 32 -18.40 12.13 -9.59
N VAL A 33 -17.29 12.28 -8.85
CA VAL A 33 -15.93 12.25 -9.43
C VAL A 33 -15.65 10.93 -10.16
N ILE A 34 -15.96 9.80 -9.52
CA ILE A 34 -15.79 8.46 -10.12
C ILE A 34 -16.68 8.31 -11.35
N THR A 35 -17.92 8.78 -11.27
CA THR A 35 -18.87 8.74 -12.39
C THR A 35 -18.40 9.56 -13.59
N PHE A 36 -17.89 10.77 -13.34
CA PHE A 36 -17.34 11.63 -14.38
C PHE A 36 -16.15 10.96 -15.08
N LEU A 37 -15.16 10.48 -14.31
CA LEU A 37 -13.97 9.82 -14.84
C LEU A 37 -14.32 8.56 -15.64
N SER A 38 -15.31 7.79 -15.20
CA SER A 38 -15.78 6.58 -15.89
C SER A 38 -16.43 6.89 -17.24
N LYS A 39 -17.08 8.06 -17.38
CA LYS A 39 -17.70 8.51 -18.63
C LYS A 39 -16.71 9.09 -19.63
N VAL A 40 -15.66 9.77 -19.17
CA VAL A 40 -14.73 10.51 -20.05
C VAL A 40 -13.48 9.73 -20.44
N CYS A 41 -13.19 8.60 -19.77
CA CYS A 41 -12.02 7.76 -20.05
C CYS A 41 -12.43 6.47 -20.81
N PRO A 42 -12.44 6.46 -22.16
CA PRO A 42 -12.85 5.31 -22.98
C PRO A 42 -12.00 4.03 -22.81
N THR A 43 -10.84 4.10 -22.14
CA THR A 43 -9.99 2.94 -21.80
C THR A 43 -10.50 2.10 -20.64
N TYR A 44 -11.60 2.49 -19.99
CA TYR A 44 -12.11 1.83 -18.78
C TYR A 44 -12.93 0.55 -19.03
N ASP A 45 -13.24 0.19 -20.28
CA ASP A 45 -14.40 -0.69 -20.54
C ASP A 45 -14.10 -2.21 -20.68
N VAL A 46 -12.84 -2.62 -20.89
CA VAL A 46 -12.47 -4.07 -20.94
C VAL A 46 -11.13 -4.35 -20.27
N ALA A 47 -10.13 -3.50 -20.50
CA ALA A 47 -8.82 -3.64 -19.86
C ALA A 47 -8.90 -3.52 -18.33
N SER A 48 -9.83 -2.71 -17.80
CA SER A 48 -10.05 -2.55 -16.35
C SER A 48 -10.37 -3.86 -15.61
N LYS A 49 -11.00 -4.84 -16.29
CA LYS A 49 -11.36 -6.14 -15.69
C LYS A 49 -10.15 -7.05 -15.45
N ILE A 50 -9.04 -6.80 -16.14
CA ILE A 50 -7.79 -7.57 -16.01
C ILE A 50 -6.64 -6.75 -15.41
N ILE A 51 -6.85 -5.45 -15.21
CA ILE A 51 -5.89 -4.57 -14.53
C ILE A 51 -5.99 -4.84 -13.04
N TYR A 52 -4.92 -5.36 -12.47
CA TYR A 52 -4.75 -5.38 -11.01
C TYR A 52 -4.34 -3.98 -10.55
N ALA A 53 -5.25 -3.33 -9.83
CA ALA A 53 -5.02 -2.03 -9.19
C ALA A 53 -5.12 -2.18 -7.67
N PRO A 54 -3.99 -2.13 -6.93
CA PRO A 54 -4.00 -2.24 -5.47
C PRO A 54 -4.80 -1.12 -4.82
N ASN A 55 -5.70 -1.48 -3.90
CA ASN A 55 -6.33 -0.50 -3.02
C ASN A 55 -5.40 -0.20 -1.83
N TYR A 56 -4.51 0.77 -2.00
CA TYR A 56 -3.51 1.11 -0.98
C TYR A 56 -4.10 1.60 0.35
N ILE A 57 -5.34 2.09 0.37
CA ILE A 57 -6.02 2.49 1.61
C ILE A 57 -6.46 1.25 2.41
N GLU A 58 -7.01 0.24 1.72
CA GLU A 58 -7.36 -1.03 2.34
C GLU A 58 -6.13 -1.76 2.85
N ILE A 59 -5.06 -1.82 2.03
CA ILE A 59 -3.78 -2.39 2.43
C ILE A 59 -3.19 -1.65 3.65
N LEU A 60 -3.31 -0.32 3.71
CA LEU A 60 -2.87 0.45 4.87
C LEU A 60 -3.62 0.04 6.15
N ASN A 61 -4.95 -0.09 6.06
CA ASN A 61 -5.77 -0.52 7.20
C ASN A 61 -5.33 -1.90 7.68
N ASP A 62 -5.08 -2.82 6.75
CA ASP A 62 -4.60 -4.16 7.10
C ASP A 62 -3.18 -4.14 7.69
N LEU A 63 -2.29 -3.28 7.18
CA LEU A 63 -0.93 -3.10 7.71
C LEU A 63 -0.89 -2.45 9.09
N SER A 64 -1.88 -1.64 9.47
CA SER A 64 -1.85 -0.81 10.68
C SER A 64 -1.72 -1.62 11.98
N GLU A 65 -2.08 -2.90 11.95
CA GLU A 65 -1.90 -3.82 13.09
C GLU A 65 -0.55 -4.52 13.11
N ILE A 66 0.21 -4.45 12.01
CA ILE A 66 1.44 -5.21 11.79
C ILE A 66 2.66 -4.30 11.76
N VAL A 67 2.54 -3.10 11.18
CA VAL A 67 3.64 -2.16 10.98
C VAL A 67 3.21 -0.75 11.33
N ASN A 68 4.02 -0.07 12.15
CA ASN A 68 3.93 1.37 12.37
C ASN A 68 5.01 2.11 11.58
N LEU A 69 4.65 3.31 11.10
CA LEU A 69 5.59 4.27 10.55
C LEU A 69 5.76 5.42 11.54
N THR A 70 7.00 5.69 11.96
CA THR A 70 7.29 6.82 12.84
C THR A 70 7.18 8.15 12.07
N PRO A 71 7.02 9.30 12.76
CA PRO A 71 7.05 10.62 12.11
C PRO A 71 8.33 10.89 11.29
N ASN A 72 9.43 10.21 11.63
CA ASN A 72 10.72 10.32 10.95
C ASN A 72 10.85 9.35 9.74
N GLY A 73 9.82 8.55 9.47
CA GLY A 73 9.78 7.60 8.36
C GLY A 73 10.42 6.24 8.64
N GLU A 74 10.72 5.92 9.90
CA GLU A 74 11.23 4.60 10.31
C GLU A 74 10.08 3.60 10.48
N LEU A 75 10.31 2.34 10.15
CA LEU A 75 9.32 1.27 10.31
C LEU A 75 9.53 0.55 11.64
N ILE A 76 8.42 0.20 12.29
CA ILE A 76 8.39 -0.62 13.49
C ILE A 76 7.46 -1.79 13.24
N LEU A 77 7.99 -3.02 13.33
CA LEU A 77 7.19 -4.24 13.23
C LEU A 77 6.52 -4.52 14.59
N LEU A 78 5.18 -4.57 14.60
CA LEU A 78 4.36 -4.74 15.79
C LEU A 78 4.08 -6.21 16.13
N LYS A 79 4.08 -7.08 15.11
CA LYS A 79 3.84 -8.52 15.24
C LYS A 79 5.05 -9.30 14.72
N GLN A 80 5.43 -10.37 15.41
CA GLN A 80 6.50 -11.23 14.94
C GLN A 80 6.00 -12.06 13.74
N ILE A 81 6.67 -11.91 12.61
CA ILE A 81 6.43 -12.72 11.41
C ILE A 81 7.54 -13.79 11.37
N PRO A 82 7.21 -15.09 11.51
CA PRO A 82 8.21 -16.16 11.59
C PRO A 82 9.09 -16.22 10.34
N SER A 83 8.47 -16.16 9.15
CA SER A 83 9.19 -16.29 7.90
C SER A 83 9.93 -15.00 7.53
N THR A 84 11.17 -15.14 7.08
CA THR A 84 12.02 -13.99 6.76
C THR A 84 11.56 -13.28 5.49
N ASP A 85 11.13 -14.03 4.48
CA ASP A 85 10.60 -13.51 3.21
C ASP A 85 9.27 -12.78 3.43
N GLU A 86 8.34 -13.35 4.19
CA GLU A 86 7.09 -12.70 4.60
C GLU A 86 7.36 -11.40 5.34
N ALA A 87 8.30 -11.40 6.30
CA ALA A 87 8.66 -10.20 7.05
C ALA A 87 9.28 -9.12 6.16
N ILE A 88 10.16 -9.48 5.23
CA ILE A 88 10.73 -8.56 4.24
C ILE A 88 9.62 -8.01 3.33
N GLY A 89 8.72 -8.88 2.85
CA GLY A 89 7.59 -8.52 2.00
C GLY A 89 6.68 -7.49 2.68
N VAL A 90 6.31 -7.72 3.94
CA VAL A 90 5.48 -6.81 4.73
C VAL A 90 6.15 -5.44 4.89
N LEU A 91 7.45 -5.40 5.19
CA LEU A 91 8.17 -4.12 5.32
C LEU A 91 8.25 -3.37 4.00
N LEU A 92 8.52 -4.06 2.88
CA LEU A 92 8.57 -3.44 1.56
C LEU A 92 7.18 -2.95 1.10
N LEU A 93 6.12 -3.70 1.42
CA LEU A 93 4.74 -3.28 1.15
C LEU A 93 4.36 -2.04 1.97
N ALA A 94 4.73 -2.00 3.26
CA ALA A 94 4.50 -0.83 4.11
C ALA A 94 5.20 0.42 3.55
N VAL A 95 6.40 0.25 3.02
CA VAL A 95 7.17 1.33 2.40
C VAL A 95 6.57 1.78 1.06
N GLU A 96 6.12 0.85 0.23
CA GLU A 96 5.40 1.16 -1.02
C GLU A 96 4.13 1.96 -0.73
N VAL A 97 3.31 1.52 0.24
CA VAL A 97 2.09 2.24 0.68
C VAL A 97 2.45 3.63 1.21
N ALA A 98 3.43 3.73 2.11
CA ALA A 98 3.85 5.02 2.68
C ALA A 98 4.36 5.99 1.59
N TYR A 99 5.07 5.49 0.59
CA TYR A 99 5.52 6.28 -0.54
C TYR A 99 4.35 6.76 -1.40
N LYS A 100 3.42 5.88 -1.77
CA LYS A 100 2.22 6.23 -2.55
C LYS A 100 1.33 7.25 -1.86
N LEU A 101 1.31 7.25 -0.53
CA LEU A 101 0.58 8.21 0.30
C LEU A 101 1.38 9.48 0.64
N GLY A 102 2.59 9.64 0.10
CA GLY A 102 3.45 10.81 0.32
C GLY A 102 4.01 10.93 1.74
N LYS A 103 3.98 9.85 2.52
CA LYS A 103 4.53 9.79 3.90
C LYS A 103 6.00 9.39 3.94
N ARG A 104 6.54 8.88 2.83
CA ARG A 104 7.96 8.56 2.68
C ARG A 104 8.47 9.01 1.32
N LYS A 105 9.75 9.42 1.24
CA LYS A 105 10.39 9.90 0.00
C LYS A 105 10.77 8.77 -0.97
N THR A 106 10.92 7.56 -0.47
CA THR A 106 11.35 6.38 -1.25
C THR A 106 10.40 5.22 -0.97
N ASN A 107 10.20 4.36 -1.98
CA ASN A 107 9.50 3.10 -1.85
C ASN A 107 10.44 1.89 -1.67
N ALA A 108 11.67 2.14 -1.24
CA ALA A 108 12.72 1.12 -1.18
C ALA A 108 13.43 1.07 0.17
N LEU A 109 13.89 -0.13 0.54
CA LEU A 109 14.71 -0.42 1.72
C LEU A 109 16.04 -1.05 1.31
N SER A 110 17.11 -0.71 2.00
CA SER A 110 18.41 -1.39 1.91
C SER A 110 18.43 -2.71 2.69
N ALA A 111 19.38 -3.59 2.36
CA ALA A 111 19.63 -4.79 3.15
C ALA A 111 20.04 -4.47 4.61
N GLU A 112 20.68 -3.32 4.82
CA GLU A 112 21.06 -2.84 6.16
C GLU A 112 19.84 -2.40 6.97
N GLU A 113 18.92 -1.63 6.38
CA GLU A 113 17.65 -1.26 7.02
C GLU A 113 16.84 -2.53 7.39
N LEU A 114 16.73 -3.49 6.47
CA LEU A 114 16.03 -4.75 6.73
C LEU A 114 16.69 -5.56 7.85
N THR A 115 18.03 -5.62 7.88
CA THR A 115 18.80 -6.27 8.94
C THR A 115 18.54 -5.60 10.30
N LYS A 116 18.54 -4.26 10.34
CA LYS A 116 18.30 -3.48 11.56
C LYS A 116 16.87 -3.67 12.08
N ILE A 117 15.87 -3.66 11.20
CA ILE A 117 14.45 -3.78 11.60
C ILE A 117 14.13 -5.20 12.04
N LEU A 118 14.61 -6.22 11.31
CA LEU A 118 14.26 -7.63 11.56
C LEU A 118 15.17 -8.30 12.59
N GLY A 119 16.32 -7.72 12.92
CA GLY A 119 17.28 -8.29 13.88
C GLY A 119 17.88 -9.63 13.45
N LYS A 120 17.82 -9.98 12.15
CA LYS A 120 18.37 -11.23 11.60
C LYS A 120 19.77 -11.01 11.04
N ALA A 121 20.57 -12.07 10.95
CA ALA A 121 21.90 -11.99 10.37
C ALA A 121 21.87 -11.47 8.93
N GLU A 122 22.80 -10.58 8.58
CA GLU A 122 22.86 -9.94 7.25
C GLU A 122 22.93 -10.98 6.11
N LYS A 123 23.67 -12.08 6.32
CA LYS A 123 23.73 -13.20 5.36
C LYS A 123 22.35 -13.81 5.10
N THR A 124 21.54 -13.98 6.14
CA THR A 124 20.17 -14.50 6.01
C THR A 124 19.31 -13.55 5.21
N ILE A 125 19.34 -12.25 5.53
CA ILE A 125 18.59 -11.22 4.78
C ILE A 125 18.99 -11.20 3.31
N ARG A 126 20.29 -11.19 3.00
CA ARG A 126 20.78 -11.18 1.61
C ARG A 126 20.42 -12.44 0.83
N ASN A 127 20.49 -13.60 1.47
CA ASN A 127 20.07 -14.85 0.85
C ASN A 127 18.57 -14.84 0.54
N THR A 128 17.73 -14.42 1.49
CA THR A 128 16.28 -14.31 1.29
C THR A 128 15.94 -13.31 0.18
N ILE A 129 16.60 -12.14 0.16
CA ILE A 129 16.44 -11.15 -0.92
C ILE A 129 16.77 -11.77 -2.29
N ALA A 130 17.85 -12.53 -2.40
CA ALA A 130 18.23 -13.17 -3.66
C ALA A 130 17.15 -14.15 -4.15
N GLU A 131 16.54 -14.93 -3.25
CA GLU A 131 15.43 -15.82 -3.60
C GLU A 131 14.16 -15.06 -3.96
N MET A 132 13.81 -13.99 -3.23
CA MET A 132 12.65 -13.16 -3.54
C MET A 132 12.78 -12.43 -4.88
N ILE A 133 14.00 -12.03 -5.28
CA ILE A 133 14.29 -11.48 -6.61
C ILE A 133 14.07 -12.54 -7.68
N LYS A 134 14.58 -13.76 -7.49
CA LYS A 134 14.37 -14.88 -8.43
C LYS A 134 12.88 -15.21 -8.59
N ALA A 135 12.10 -15.09 -7.51
CA ALA A 135 10.66 -15.28 -7.51
C ALA A 135 9.88 -14.08 -8.12
N GLY A 136 10.54 -12.96 -8.43
CA GLY A 136 9.89 -11.78 -9.01
C GLY A 136 9.05 -10.97 -8.01
N LEU A 137 9.18 -11.22 -6.71
CA LEU A 137 8.40 -10.54 -5.67
C LEU A 137 8.98 -9.16 -5.33
N ILE A 138 10.30 -9.02 -5.49
CA ILE A 138 11.02 -7.77 -5.24
C ILE A 138 12.03 -7.53 -6.35
N GLU A 139 12.39 -6.27 -6.53
CA GLU A 139 13.39 -5.84 -7.50
C GLU A 139 14.48 -5.03 -6.81
N ARG A 140 15.71 -5.13 -7.33
CA ARG A 140 16.84 -4.35 -6.87
C ARG A 140 16.92 -3.04 -7.64
N ILE A 141 17.02 -1.94 -6.91
CA ILE A 141 17.32 -0.61 -7.46
C ILE A 141 18.82 -0.35 -7.37
N GLU A 142 19.27 0.62 -8.15
CA GLU A 142 20.60 1.21 -8.02
C GLU A 142 20.87 1.59 -6.56
N LYS A 143 22.09 1.29 -6.08
CA LYS A 143 22.56 1.45 -4.68
C LYS A 143 22.21 0.31 -3.71
N GLY A 144 21.68 -0.82 -4.18
CA GLY A 144 21.48 -2.00 -3.30
C GLY A 144 20.31 -1.86 -2.34
N THR A 145 19.33 -1.03 -2.72
CA THR A 145 17.99 -0.97 -2.15
C THR A 145 17.05 -1.82 -2.98
N TYR A 146 15.93 -2.20 -2.38
CA TYR A 146 14.96 -3.10 -2.96
C TYR A 146 13.55 -2.53 -2.78
N HIS A 147 12.68 -2.72 -3.76
CA HIS A 147 11.26 -2.42 -3.66
C HIS A 147 10.43 -3.65 -4.02
N ILE A 148 9.18 -3.65 -3.57
CA ILE A 148 8.22 -4.72 -3.90
C ILE A 148 7.68 -4.51 -5.32
N THR A 149 7.53 -5.61 -6.07
CA THR A 149 6.89 -5.57 -7.40
C THR A 149 5.37 -5.59 -7.26
N ILE A 150 4.65 -5.38 -8.37
CA ILE A 150 3.19 -5.50 -8.35
C ILE A 150 2.72 -6.92 -7.98
N VAL A 151 3.49 -7.95 -8.38
CA VAL A 151 3.23 -9.35 -8.02
C VAL A 151 3.44 -9.54 -6.51
N GLY A 152 4.55 -9.03 -5.98
CA GLY A 152 4.82 -9.04 -4.54
C GLY A 152 3.74 -8.30 -3.73
N VAL A 153 3.25 -7.14 -4.22
CA VAL A 153 2.16 -6.40 -3.57
C VAL A 153 0.93 -7.28 -3.43
N LYS A 154 0.55 -7.98 -4.50
CA LYS A 154 -0.60 -8.90 -4.49
C LYS A 154 -0.41 -10.00 -3.46
N GLU A 155 0.69 -10.75 -3.53
CA GLU A 155 0.94 -11.90 -2.65
C GLU A 155 1.04 -11.48 -1.17
N VAL A 156 1.79 -10.43 -0.86
CA VAL A 156 1.95 -9.96 0.51
C VAL A 156 0.64 -9.38 1.06
N SER A 157 -0.16 -8.71 0.23
CA SER A 157 -1.48 -8.22 0.66
C SER A 157 -2.45 -9.36 1.00
N GLU A 158 -2.43 -10.45 0.24
CA GLU A 158 -3.21 -11.65 0.52
C GLU A 158 -2.75 -12.33 1.81
N PHE A 159 -1.43 -12.44 2.01
CA PHE A 159 -0.83 -12.96 3.25
C PHE A 159 -1.25 -12.15 4.49
N ILE A 160 -1.20 -10.83 4.42
CA ILE A 160 -1.60 -9.95 5.53
C ILE A 160 -3.07 -10.16 5.90
N LYS A 161 -3.96 -10.35 4.91
CA LYS A 161 -5.39 -10.63 5.16
C LYS A 161 -5.56 -11.95 5.92
N MET A 162 -4.85 -13.01 5.51
CA MET A 162 -4.88 -14.31 6.20
C MET A 162 -4.36 -14.22 7.65
N LEU A 163 -3.35 -13.37 7.91
CA LEU A 163 -2.86 -13.13 9.27
C LEU A 163 -3.94 -12.49 10.17
N LYS A 164 -4.79 -11.61 9.62
CA LYS A 164 -5.89 -11.00 10.37
C LYS A 164 -6.99 -12.01 10.68
N GLU A 165 -7.43 -12.79 9.70
CA GLU A 165 -8.48 -13.81 9.87
C GLU A 165 -8.10 -14.86 10.94
N THR A 166 -6.84 -15.32 10.93
CA THR A 166 -6.32 -16.28 11.92
C THR A 166 -6.24 -15.70 13.35
N SER A 167 -6.19 -14.37 13.48
CA SER A 167 -6.16 -13.67 14.77
C SER A 167 -7.54 -13.54 15.40
N GLU A 168 -8.59 -13.45 14.59
CA GLU A 168 -9.99 -13.29 15.03
C GLU A 168 -10.60 -14.62 15.51
N ASP A 169 -10.24 -15.76 14.90
CA ASP A 169 -10.71 -17.09 15.31
C ASP A 169 -10.16 -17.56 16.67
N LYS A 170 -9.08 -16.94 17.17
CA LYS A 170 -8.53 -17.24 18.52
C LYS A 170 -9.20 -16.44 19.64
N GLN A 171 -10.16 -15.56 19.32
CA GLN A 171 -10.90 -14.75 20.29
C GLN A 171 -12.38 -15.19 20.45
N LYS A 172 -12.82 -16.24 19.74
CA LYS A 172 -14.10 -16.94 19.95
C LYS A 172 -13.91 -18.26 20.68
#